data_AF-N9WZT8-F1
#
_entry.id   AF-N9WZT8-F1
#
_cell.length_a   1.000
_cell.length_b   1.000
_cell.length_c   1.000
_cell.angle_alpha   90.00
_cell.angle_beta   90.00
_cell.angle_gamma   90.00
#
_symmetry.space_group_name_H-M   'P 1'
#
loop_
_entity.id
_entity.type
_entity.pdbx_description
1 polymer ?
#
loop_
_entity_poly.entity_id
_entity_poly.type
_entity_poly.pdbx_seq_one_letter_code
_entity_poly.pdbx_strand_id
1 'polypeptide(L)' 'MNFPSLQVGGIEGSGDKKNIYKNVVMSKTEAEELNVLYQGGVDIFMQPIPEDNPYPFKDALAKF' A
#
# COMPACT_ATOMS: atom_id res chain seq x y z
N MET A 1 -14.43 -5.41 -15.85
CA MET A 1 -14.42 -5.45 -14.38
C MET A 1 -13.62 -4.25 -13.91
N ASN A 2 -14.24 -3.34 -13.16
CA ASN A 2 -13.54 -2.19 -12.58
C ASN A 2 -13.22 -2.52 -11.12
N PHE A 3 -11.98 -2.33 -10.70
CA PHE A 3 -11.58 -2.43 -9.30
C PHE A 3 -11.42 -1.00 -8.77
N PRO A 4 -12.46 -0.41 -8.15
CA PRO A 4 -12.44 1.01 -7.76
C PRO A 4 -11.47 1.29 -6.61
N SER A 5 -11.18 0.29 -5.78
CA SER A 5 -10.31 0.44 -4.61
C SER A 5 -9.55 -0.84 -4.29
N LEU A 6 -8.36 -0.69 -3.71
CA LEU A 6 -7.51 -1.76 -3.19
C LEU A 6 -7.12 -1.46 -1.73
N GLN A 7 -7.60 -2.30 -0.82
CA GLN A 7 -7.19 -2.27 0.58
C GLN A 7 -5.99 -3.20 0.79
N VAL A 8 -4.92 -2.65 1.37
CA VAL A 8 -3.75 -3.43 1.79
C VAL A 8 -3.81 -3.67 3.30
N GLY A 9 -4.15 -4.89 3.71
CA GLY A 9 -4.20 -5.28 5.13
C GLY A 9 -2.82 -5.62 5.72
N GLY A 10 -1.92 -6.13 4.91
CA GLY A 10 -0.58 -6.52 5.34
C GLY A 10 0.24 -6.98 4.15
N ILE A 11 1.54 -6.69 4.18
CA ILE A 11 2.52 -7.26 3.26
C ILE A 11 3.65 -7.75 4.14
N GLU A 12 3.92 -9.05 4.10
CA GLU A 12 5.00 -9.64 4.89
C GLU A 12 6.36 -9.13 4.40
N GLY A 13 7.22 -8.84 5.38
CA GLY A 13 8.58 -8.36 5.15
C GLY A 13 9.50 -9.50 4.70
N SER A 14 10.37 -9.18 3.73
CA SER A 14 11.62 -9.90 3.47
C SER A 14 12.80 -8.95 3.70
N GLY A 15 14.04 -9.44 3.66
CA GLY A 15 15.25 -8.68 4.02
C GLY A 15 15.41 -7.33 3.32
N ASP A 16 14.77 -7.15 2.16
CA ASP A 16 14.93 -5.99 1.28
C ASP A 16 13.74 -5.00 1.37
N LYS A 17 12.74 -5.29 2.22
CA LYS A 17 11.52 -4.49 2.34
C LYS A 17 11.58 -3.51 3.51
N LYS A 18 10.97 -2.34 3.33
CA LYS A 18 10.88 -1.29 4.35
C LYS A 18 9.52 -1.33 5.04
N ASN A 19 9.49 -1.12 6.36
CA ASN A 19 8.24 -0.96 7.08
C ASN A 19 7.60 0.39 6.73
N ILE A 20 6.41 0.34 6.14
CA ILE A 20 5.67 1.52 5.70
C ILE A 20 4.57 1.87 6.68
N TYR A 21 3.73 0.91 7.03
CA TYR A 21 2.61 1.14 7.93
C TYR A 21 2.20 -0.13 8.68
N LYS A 22 2.40 -0.16 9.99
CA LYS A 22 2.05 -1.30 10.86
C LYS A 22 2.57 -2.64 10.32
N ASN A 23 1.68 -3.46 9.77
CA ASN A 23 1.96 -4.80 9.21
C ASN A 23 2.19 -4.78 7.69
N VAL A 24 2.32 -3.59 7.09
CA VAL A 24 2.59 -3.38 5.67
C VAL A 24 4.07 -3.05 5.50
N VAL A 25 4.82 -4.06 5.05
CA VAL A 25 6.25 -3.96 4.75
C VAL A 25 6.43 -4.18 3.25
N MET A 26 6.99 -3.22 2.54
CA MET A 26 7.05 -3.24 1.08
C MET A 26 8.40 -2.73 0.58
N SER A 27 8.84 -3.28 -0.55
CA SER A 27 10.00 -2.84 -1.30
C SER A 27 9.64 -1.65 -2.18
N LYS A 28 10.66 -0.97 -2.70
CA LYS A 28 10.47 0.13 -3.66
C LYS A 28 9.79 -0.36 -4.94
N THR A 29 10.15 -1.54 -5.43
CA THR A 29 9.54 -2.14 -6.63
C THR A 29 8.05 -2.39 -6.43
N GLU A 30 7.65 -2.99 -5.30
CA GLU A 30 6.22 -3.19 -4.98
C GLU A 30 5.46 -1.85 -4.87
N ALA A 31 6.11 -0.82 -4.33
CA ALA A 31 5.54 0.52 -4.27
C ALA A 31 5.33 1.12 -5.67
N GLU A 32 6.28 0.93 -6.58
CA GLU A 32 6.18 1.40 -7.96
C GLU A 32 5.08 0.66 -8.73
N GLU A 33 4.95 -0.65 -8.56
CA GLU A 33 3.88 -1.44 -9.17
C GLU A 33 2.49 -1.02 -8.69
N LEU A 34 2.33 -0.80 -7.38
CA LEU A 34 1.08 -0.27 -6.80
C LEU A 34 0.80 1.15 -7.29
N ASN A 35 1.83 1.97 -7.50
CA ASN A 35 1.66 3.32 -8.03
C ASN A 35 1.13 3.33 -9.46
N VAL A 36 1.45 2.33 -10.29
CA VAL A 36 0.84 2.19 -11.63
C VAL A 36 -0.68 1.99 -11.51
N LEU A 37 -1.13 1.15 -10.57
CA LEU A 37 -2.56 0.94 -10.32
C LEU A 37 -3.24 2.20 -9.77
N TYR A 38 -2.57 2.89 -8.84
CA TYR A 38 -3.06 4.15 -8.28
C TYR A 38 -3.23 5.23 -9.35
N GLN A 39 -2.25 5.38 -10.26
CA GLN A 39 -2.34 6.29 -11.40
C GLN A 39 -3.39 5.85 -12.43
N GLY A 40 -3.69 4.56 -12.50
CA GLY A 40 -4.79 3.99 -13.28
C GLY A 40 -6.19 4.30 -12.72
N GLY A 41 -6.29 5.01 -11.60
CA GLY A 41 -7.55 5.41 -10.98
C GLY A 41 -8.08 4.45 -9.91
N VAL A 42 -7.28 3.47 -9.49
CA VAL A 42 -7.60 2.62 -8.34
C VAL A 42 -7.30 3.39 -7.06
N ASP A 43 -8.26 3.51 -6.15
CA ASP A 43 -8.00 4.11 -4.84
C ASP A 43 -7.29 3.10 -3.94
N ILE A 44 -6.03 3.36 -3.58
CA ILE A 44 -5.20 2.45 -2.78
C ILE A 44 -5.01 3.04 -1.38
N PHE A 45 -5.19 2.20 -0.37
CA PHE A 45 -4.96 2.56 1.03
C PHE A 45 -4.54 1.35 1.86
N MET A 46 -3.77 1.61 2.91
CA MET A 46 -3.35 0.59 3.87
C MET A 46 -4.29 0.63 5.06
N GLN A 47 -4.92 -0.50 5.36
CA GLN A 47 -5.84 -0.64 6.48
C GLN A 47 -5.77 -2.09 7.00
N PRO A 48 -4.92 -2.38 8.00
CA PRO A 48 -4.72 -3.73 8.52
C PRO A 48 -5.96 -4.37 9.11
N ILE A 49 -6.77 -3.56 9.79
CA ILE A 49 -8.06 -3.95 10.36
C ILE A 49 -9.12 -2.91 9.98
N PRO A 50 -10.38 -3.30 9.78
CA PRO A 50 -11.45 -2.38 9.37
C PRO A 50 -11.69 -1.19 10.32
N GLU A 51 -11.31 -1.34 11.59
CA GLU A 51 -11.46 -0.34 12.64
C GLU A 51 -10.39 0.75 12.59
N ASP A 52 -9.26 0.50 11.91
CA ASP A 52 -8.21 1.48 11.72
C ASP A 52 -8.59 2.51 10.67
N ASN A 53 -8.09 3.74 10.83
CA ASN A 53 -8.19 4.73 9.77
C ASN A 53 -7.39 4.28 8.54
N PRO A 54 -7.97 4.38 7.32
CA PRO A 54 -7.24 4.12 6.09
C PRO A 54 -6.01 5.01 6.01
N TYR A 55 -4.84 4.40 5.86
CA TYR A 55 -3.60 5.11 5.64
C TYR A 55 -3.41 5.32 4.12
N PRO A 56 -3.40 6.56 3.63
CA PRO A 56 -3.36 6.83 2.20
C PRO A 56 -2.10 6.28 1.53
N PHE A 57 -2.24 5.69 0.34
CA PHE A 57 -1.10 5.18 -0.43
C PHE A 57 -0.06 6.27 -0.77
N LYS A 58 -0.50 7.52 -0.96
CA LYS A 58 0.42 8.66 -1.15
C LYS A 58 1.39 8.85 0.01
N ASP A 59 0.92 8.69 1.24
CA ASP A 59 1.76 8.87 2.43
C ASP A 59 2.72 7.70 2.59
N ALA A 60 2.30 6.50 2.18
CA ALA A 60 3.16 5.33 2.07
C ALA A 60 4.29 5.54 1.04
N LEU A 61 3.98 6.10 -0.13
CA LEU A 61 4.98 6.40 -1.17
C LEU A 61 6.02 7.42 -0.69
N ALA A 62 5.62 8.41 0.10
CA ALA A 62 6.53 9.42 0.65
C ALA A 62 7.62 8.85 1.59
N LYS A 63 7.52 7.56 1.98
CA LYS A 63 8.52 6.88 2.78
C LYS A 63 9.64 6.24 1.97
N PHE A 64 9.57 6.22 0.64
CA PHE A 64 10.64 5.71 -0.25
C PHE A 64 11.43 6.85 -0.87
#